data_AF-A0A954ZZ74-F1
#
_entry.id   AF-A0A954ZZ74-F1
#
_cell.length_a   1.000
_cell.length_b   1.000
_cell.length_c   1.000
_cell.angle_alpha   90.00
_cell.angle_beta   90.00
_cell.angle_gamma   90.00
#
_symmetry.space_group_name_H-M   'P 1'
#
loop_
_entity.id
_entity.type
_entity.pdbx_description
1 polymer ?
#
loop_
_entity_poly.entity_id
_entity_poly.type
_entity_poly.pdbx_seq_one_letter_code
_entity_poly.pdbx_strand_id
1 'polypeptide(L)'
;MTRIFERILRSASVVAQGQRGITWLVMLLIALASMSIAPCDASAQSMDEEIAREMVEGAENMFEDMESAGVGVFENRSAVIKRRSLDRISRILDLDKSQLDSVQLMYQGYRADIRVYTSKLAEIMKQGTTLMNEVREGMQTGEIDQKTLQEKQRAFAKGMVETNKEFWDKSEALEKQFLSDIELLLTEAQLKKMDRVRMFRRRDKGSDQMLVSGSTVDLYDVLKGIDVDPDAHPDIREALLAWELDMDLPATKFYLVTREMQDLSMEMQEEIVDDPSSGFAMMQEISESMDEMKRFGVVLKEMNRTHVRLIGGLLDDAQREAFEKLFQAESFPMIYTTTNADRTYQAAIGFTDLDPDQKEQVQDAYERMCRDRDVEREKWSRSQETQELEMDMMTLSMSMMGMGNMYKEHREAVKKVEDAGIDRLVRVLNEDQRNRLPTLEDEKGQSFLRTFIDRAAADDVGKK
;
A
#
# COMPACT_ATOMS: atom_id res chain seq x y z
N MET A 1 -14.41 27.36 29.21
CA MET A 1 -13.17 27.02 28.49
C MET A 1 -12.13 26.38 29.41
N THR A 2 -11.51 27.10 30.36
CA THR A 2 -10.43 26.56 31.23
C THR A 2 -10.80 25.29 32.03
N ARG A 3 -12.01 25.23 32.60
CA ARG A 3 -12.50 24.04 33.33
C ARG A 3 -12.83 22.84 32.43
N ILE A 4 -13.14 23.08 31.16
CA ILE A 4 -13.35 22.01 30.16
C ILE A 4 -11.98 21.47 29.73
N PHE A 5 -11.02 22.38 29.52
CA PHE A 5 -9.62 22.06 29.21
C PHE A 5 -8.94 21.24 30.31
N GLU A 6 -9.11 21.59 31.59
CA GLU A 6 -8.58 20.79 32.72
C GLU A 6 -9.21 19.40 32.82
N ARG A 7 -10.48 19.25 32.44
CA ARG A 7 -11.18 17.95 32.47
C ARG A 7 -10.71 17.04 31.33
N ILE A 8 -10.41 17.62 30.17
CA ILE A 8 -9.83 16.93 29.01
C ILE A 8 -8.39 16.49 29.31
N LEU A 9 -7.56 17.37 29.87
CA LEU A 9 -6.16 17.04 30.23
C LEU A 9 -6.06 15.95 31.31
N ARG A 10 -6.94 15.96 32.31
CA ARG A 10 -7.01 14.88 33.32
C ARG A 10 -7.51 13.55 32.76
N SER A 11 -8.29 13.57 31.69
CA SER A 11 -8.75 12.35 31.01
C SER A 11 -7.66 11.79 30.09
N ALA A 12 -6.91 12.67 29.41
CA ALA A 12 -5.76 12.31 28.57
C ALA A 12 -4.60 11.68 29.36
N SER A 13 -4.32 12.12 30.59
CA SER A 13 -3.23 11.54 31.41
C SER A 13 -3.51 10.10 31.87
N VAL A 14 -4.77 9.66 31.88
CA VAL A 14 -5.18 8.30 32.28
C VAL A 14 -5.15 7.33 31.09
N VAL A 15 -5.19 7.83 29.85
CA VAL A 15 -5.29 7.02 28.62
C VAL A 15 -3.93 6.79 27.93
N ALA A 16 -2.88 7.49 28.34
CA ALA A 16 -1.55 7.46 27.71
C ALA A 16 -0.72 6.17 27.91
N GLN A 17 -1.31 5.07 28.38
CA GLN A 17 -0.61 3.78 28.58
C GLN A 17 -1.00 2.68 27.56
N GLY A 18 -1.39 3.03 26.33
CA GLY A 18 -1.59 2.04 25.27
C GLY A 18 -1.84 2.64 23.88
N GLN A 19 -1.90 1.78 22.85
CA GLN A 19 -2.11 2.14 21.44
C GLN A 19 -3.31 3.07 21.17
N ARG A 20 -4.30 3.13 22.08
CA ARG A 20 -5.45 4.06 22.00
C ARG A 20 -5.09 5.53 22.22
N GLY A 21 -3.89 5.82 22.73
CA GLY A 21 -3.41 7.20 22.96
C GLY A 21 -3.18 7.98 21.67
N ILE A 22 -2.74 7.32 20.59
CA ILE A 22 -2.48 7.97 19.29
C ILE A 22 -3.79 8.40 18.62
N THR A 23 -4.81 7.52 18.63
CA THR A 23 -6.14 7.85 18.11
C THR A 23 -6.77 9.04 18.83
N TRP A 24 -6.61 9.11 20.15
CA TRP A 24 -7.07 10.25 20.95
C TRP A 24 -6.29 11.53 20.67
N LEU A 25 -4.98 11.43 20.42
CA LEU A 25 -4.13 12.58 20.07
C LEU A 25 -4.54 13.16 18.71
N VAL A 26 -4.84 12.32 17.73
CA VAL A 26 -5.35 12.73 16.41
C VAL A 26 -6.71 13.42 16.54
N MET A 27 -7.66 12.85 17.31
CA MET A 27 -8.94 13.53 17.57
C MET A 27 -8.78 14.86 18.30
N LEU A 28 -7.83 14.96 19.24
CA LEU A 28 -7.52 16.21 19.94
C LEU A 28 -6.94 17.26 18.99
N LEU A 29 -6.07 16.87 18.06
CA LEU A 29 -5.49 17.77 17.05
C LEU A 29 -6.56 18.25 16.05
N ILE A 30 -7.47 17.38 15.61
CA ILE A 30 -8.62 17.74 14.78
C ILE A 30 -9.54 18.72 15.52
N ALA A 31 -9.83 18.47 16.80
CA ALA A 31 -10.64 19.36 17.63
C ALA A 31 -9.95 20.71 17.92
N LEU A 32 -8.63 20.73 18.10
CA LEU A 32 -7.86 21.96 18.32
C LEU A 32 -7.72 22.81 17.04
N ALA A 33 -7.58 22.16 15.88
CA ALA A 33 -7.58 22.82 14.57
C ALA A 33 -8.93 23.50 14.29
N SER A 34 -10.04 22.81 14.60
CA SER A 34 -11.39 23.35 14.43
C SER A 34 -11.81 24.40 15.48
N MET A 35 -11.10 24.49 16.62
CA MET A 35 -11.34 25.50 17.65
C MET A 35 -10.48 26.77 17.56
N SER A 36 -9.45 26.81 16.70
CA SER A 36 -8.50 27.94 16.62
C SER A 36 -8.83 29.01 15.56
N ILE A 37 -9.94 28.90 14.83
CA ILE A 37 -10.30 29.87 13.78
C ILE A 37 -11.31 30.88 14.33
N ALA A 38 -10.81 32.03 14.79
CA ALA A 38 -11.60 33.24 14.99
C ALA A 38 -11.45 34.15 13.74
N PRO A 39 -12.52 34.72 13.18
CA PRO A 39 -12.48 35.33 11.86
C PRO A 39 -11.92 36.75 11.89
N CYS A 40 -10.83 36.97 11.14
CA CYS A 40 -10.53 38.27 10.54
C CYS A 40 -10.30 38.01 9.03
N ASP A 41 -11.12 38.64 8.19
CA ASP A 41 -11.16 38.60 6.72
C ASP A 41 -11.86 37.43 6.00
N ALA A 42 -12.83 37.81 5.16
CA ALA A 42 -13.66 36.92 4.35
C ALA A 42 -12.92 36.30 3.14
N SER A 43 -11.74 36.80 2.78
CA SER A 43 -10.89 36.18 1.75
C SER A 43 -10.02 35.04 2.30
N ALA A 44 -9.84 34.95 3.62
CA ALA A 44 -9.18 33.82 4.26
C ALA A 44 -10.11 32.60 4.37
N GLN A 45 -11.43 32.81 4.44
CA GLN A 45 -12.43 31.75 4.62
C GLN A 45 -12.42 30.70 3.50
N SER A 46 -12.23 31.07 2.23
CA SER A 46 -12.27 30.10 1.14
C SER A 46 -11.02 29.22 1.08
N MET A 47 -9.86 29.76 1.47
CA MET A 47 -8.59 29.02 1.50
C MET A 47 -8.54 28.10 2.72
N ASP A 48 -9.08 28.56 3.86
CA ASP A 48 -9.17 27.77 5.09
C ASP A 48 -10.18 26.61 4.98
N GLU A 49 -11.27 26.77 4.22
CA GLU A 49 -12.23 25.68 3.95
C GLU A 49 -11.66 24.58 3.05
N GLU A 50 -10.84 24.93 2.06
CA GLU A 50 -10.18 23.97 1.17
C GLU A 50 -9.13 23.16 1.93
N ILE A 51 -8.26 23.83 2.71
CA ILE A 51 -7.26 23.17 3.55
C ILE A 51 -7.92 22.30 4.62
N ALA A 52 -8.98 22.78 5.29
CA ALA A 52 -9.70 21.97 6.27
C ALA A 52 -10.36 20.74 5.63
N ARG A 53 -10.88 20.86 4.41
CA ARG A 53 -11.42 19.72 3.65
C ARG A 53 -10.33 18.71 3.32
N GLU A 54 -9.18 19.15 2.80
CA GLU A 54 -8.04 18.29 2.50
C GLU A 54 -7.50 17.58 3.75
N MET A 55 -7.47 18.27 4.91
CA MET A 55 -7.03 17.67 6.18
C MET A 55 -8.02 16.63 6.71
N VAL A 56 -9.32 16.88 6.59
CA VAL A 56 -10.35 15.90 6.97
C VAL A 56 -10.33 14.69 6.03
N GLU A 57 -10.26 14.92 4.72
CA GLU A 57 -10.14 13.86 3.71
C GLU A 57 -8.86 13.04 3.92
N GLY A 58 -7.73 13.70 4.19
CA GLY A 58 -6.47 13.04 4.50
C GLY A 58 -6.53 12.20 5.78
N ALA A 59 -7.19 12.70 6.82
CA ALA A 59 -7.38 11.96 8.08
C ALA A 59 -8.31 10.76 7.92
N GLU A 60 -9.39 10.89 7.14
CA GLU A 60 -10.28 9.78 6.81
C GLU A 60 -9.54 8.70 6.02
N ASN A 61 -8.76 9.08 5.00
CA ASN A 61 -7.93 8.14 4.21
C ASN A 61 -6.92 7.39 5.10
N MET A 62 -6.23 8.11 5.99
CA MET A 62 -5.27 7.49 6.91
C MET A 62 -5.96 6.53 7.90
N PHE A 63 -7.17 6.88 8.38
CA PHE A 63 -7.92 6.02 9.27
C PHE A 63 -8.40 4.75 8.55
N GLU A 64 -8.81 4.86 7.28
CA GLU A 64 -9.16 3.71 6.44
C GLU A 64 -7.96 2.78 6.21
N ASP A 65 -6.77 3.34 5.96
CA ASP A 65 -5.54 2.55 5.83
C ASP A 65 -5.13 1.89 7.16
N MET A 66 -5.42 2.52 8.30
CA MET A 66 -5.13 1.95 9.63
C MET A 66 -6.12 0.88 10.06
N GLU A 67 -7.42 1.04 9.84
CA GLU A 67 -8.41 0.00 10.14
C GLU A 67 -8.16 -1.26 9.30
N SER A 68 -7.82 -1.09 8.03
CA SER A 68 -7.47 -2.19 7.11
C SER A 68 -6.09 -2.81 7.39
N ALA A 69 -5.19 -2.13 8.11
CA ALA A 69 -3.90 -2.69 8.52
C ALA A 69 -3.99 -3.52 9.82
N GLY A 70 -5.04 -3.33 10.63
CA GLY A 70 -5.20 -3.99 11.94
C GLY A 70 -5.74 -5.42 11.90
N VAL A 71 -6.38 -5.83 10.80
CA VAL A 71 -6.91 -7.19 10.60
C VAL A 71 -6.03 -7.88 9.56
N GLY A 72 -4.92 -8.47 10.01
CA GLY A 72 -3.89 -9.11 9.18
C GLY A 72 -4.32 -10.40 8.45
N VAL A 73 -5.58 -10.52 8.06
CA VAL A 73 -6.10 -11.65 7.29
C VAL A 73 -6.69 -11.12 6.01
N PHE A 74 -5.94 -11.29 4.92
CA PHE A 74 -6.38 -11.28 3.52
C PHE A 74 -7.64 -10.47 3.25
N GLU A 75 -7.68 -9.19 3.68
CA GLU A 75 -8.67 -8.27 3.15
C GLU A 75 -8.34 -8.17 1.68
N ASN A 76 -9.07 -8.94 0.89
CA ASN A 76 -8.88 -9.01 -0.54
C ASN A 76 -9.49 -7.74 -1.11
N ARG A 77 -8.70 -6.65 -1.01
CA ARG A 77 -9.03 -5.27 -1.40
C ARG A 77 -9.46 -5.15 -2.86
N SER A 78 -9.17 -6.18 -3.67
CA SER A 78 -9.54 -6.30 -5.08
C SER A 78 -11.06 -6.18 -5.32
N ALA A 79 -11.89 -6.64 -4.38
CA ALA A 79 -13.35 -6.67 -4.55
C ALA A 79 -14.03 -5.30 -4.55
N VAL A 80 -13.35 -4.29 -3.99
CA VAL A 80 -13.97 -3.01 -3.63
C VAL A 80 -13.39 -1.91 -4.51
N ILE A 81 -14.24 -1.02 -5.03
CA ILE A 81 -13.77 0.19 -5.69
C ILE A 81 -13.05 1.05 -4.64
N LYS A 82 -11.77 1.34 -4.88
CA LYS A 82 -10.97 2.23 -4.03
C LYS A 82 -11.17 3.68 -4.43
N ARG A 83 -10.79 4.62 -3.55
CA ARG A 83 -10.85 6.04 -3.87
C ARG A 83 -10.01 6.40 -5.09
N ARG A 84 -8.77 5.89 -5.17
CA ARG A 84 -7.90 6.04 -6.36
C ARG A 84 -8.59 5.57 -7.65
N SER A 85 -9.35 4.49 -7.55
CA SER A 85 -10.07 3.90 -8.69
C SER A 85 -11.25 4.77 -9.09
N LEU A 86 -11.96 5.37 -8.13
CA LEU A 86 -13.01 6.36 -8.40
C LEU A 86 -12.46 7.60 -9.13
N ASP A 87 -11.33 8.13 -8.68
CA ASP A 87 -10.70 9.28 -9.33
C ASP A 87 -10.33 8.94 -10.78
N ARG A 88 -9.82 7.73 -11.01
CA ARG A 88 -9.50 7.23 -12.34
C ARG A 88 -10.75 7.06 -13.22
N ILE A 89 -11.82 6.48 -12.70
CA ILE A 89 -13.12 6.35 -13.39
C ILE A 89 -13.64 7.72 -13.78
N SER A 90 -13.56 8.69 -12.85
CA SER A 90 -14.03 10.05 -13.07
C SER A 90 -13.29 10.75 -14.20
N ARG A 91 -11.96 10.56 -14.29
CA ARG A 91 -11.15 11.06 -15.42
C ARG A 91 -11.48 10.35 -16.73
N ILE A 92 -11.60 9.01 -16.74
CA ILE A 92 -11.96 8.27 -17.96
C ILE A 92 -13.30 8.77 -18.52
N LEU A 93 -14.25 9.08 -17.64
CA LEU A 93 -15.57 9.56 -18.03
C LEU A 93 -15.62 11.05 -18.33
N ASP A 94 -14.58 11.82 -18.00
CA ASP A 94 -14.60 13.29 -17.99
C ASP A 94 -15.85 13.83 -17.27
N LEU A 95 -16.06 13.40 -16.01
CA LEU A 95 -17.19 13.87 -15.21
C LEU A 95 -17.05 15.37 -14.95
N ASP A 96 -18.14 16.11 -15.16
CA ASP A 96 -18.19 17.49 -14.70
C ASP A 96 -18.29 17.56 -13.16
N LYS A 97 -18.16 18.76 -12.59
CA LYS A 97 -18.20 18.95 -11.14
C LYS A 97 -19.49 18.41 -10.50
N SER A 98 -20.65 18.64 -11.11
CA SER A 98 -21.94 18.20 -10.56
C SER A 98 -22.09 16.69 -10.61
N GLN A 99 -21.63 16.06 -11.69
CA GLN A 99 -21.60 14.61 -11.82
C GLN A 99 -20.62 14.00 -10.81
N LEU A 100 -19.43 14.57 -10.67
CA LEU A 100 -18.41 14.12 -9.74
C LEU A 100 -18.92 14.18 -8.29
N ASP A 101 -19.52 15.29 -7.87
CA ASP A 101 -20.10 15.44 -6.52
C ASP A 101 -21.18 14.36 -6.26
N SER A 102 -22.01 14.06 -7.26
CA SER A 102 -23.05 13.03 -7.17
C SER A 102 -22.46 11.62 -7.07
N VAL A 103 -21.44 11.32 -7.89
CA VAL A 103 -20.73 10.04 -7.90
C VAL A 103 -19.97 9.82 -6.58
N GLN A 104 -19.37 10.88 -6.01
CA GLN A 104 -18.72 10.82 -4.70
C GLN A 104 -19.70 10.51 -3.58
N LEU A 105 -20.90 11.11 -3.60
CA LEU A 105 -21.95 10.79 -2.63
C LEU A 105 -22.42 9.33 -2.76
N MET A 106 -22.64 8.84 -3.99
CA MET A 106 -22.98 7.43 -4.23
C MET A 106 -21.86 6.50 -3.73
N TYR A 107 -20.61 6.88 -3.93
CA TYR A 107 -19.46 6.11 -3.48
C TYR A 107 -19.40 6.00 -1.96
N GLN A 108 -19.75 7.07 -1.23
CA GLN A 108 -19.88 7.01 0.24
C GLN A 108 -20.96 6.01 0.68
N GLY A 109 -22.11 5.98 -0.01
CA GLY A 109 -23.17 4.98 0.22
C GLY A 109 -22.67 3.55 -0.05
N TYR A 110 -22.07 3.33 -1.21
CA TYR A 110 -21.44 2.05 -1.57
C TYR A 110 -20.43 1.57 -0.51
N ARG A 111 -19.55 2.47 -0.03
CA ARG A 111 -18.57 2.15 1.02
C ARG A 111 -19.24 1.83 2.35
N ALA A 112 -20.28 2.56 2.74
CA ALA A 112 -21.03 2.27 3.96
C ALA A 112 -21.65 0.87 3.92
N ASP A 113 -22.19 0.46 2.78
CA ASP A 113 -22.76 -0.89 2.59
C ASP A 113 -21.67 -1.97 2.65
N ILE A 114 -20.52 -1.75 2.01
CA ILE A 114 -19.36 -2.67 2.11
C ILE A 114 -18.89 -2.81 3.57
N ARG A 115 -18.85 -1.71 4.34
CA ARG A 115 -18.43 -1.72 5.75
C ARG A 115 -19.31 -2.61 6.63
N VAL A 116 -20.60 -2.76 6.30
CA VAL A 116 -21.50 -3.69 7.02
C VAL A 116 -20.96 -5.12 6.92
N TYR A 117 -20.52 -5.53 5.73
CA TYR A 117 -20.03 -6.89 5.50
C TYR A 117 -18.59 -7.09 5.99
N THR A 118 -17.70 -6.10 5.85
CA THR A 118 -16.36 -6.18 6.46
C THR A 118 -16.44 -6.24 7.99
N SER A 119 -17.39 -5.54 8.61
CA SER A 119 -17.62 -5.61 10.06
C SER A 119 -18.07 -7.01 10.50
N LYS A 120 -18.93 -7.69 9.73
CA LYS A 120 -19.30 -9.09 9.99
C LYS A 120 -18.07 -10.01 9.95
N LEU A 121 -17.21 -9.87 8.92
CA LEU A 121 -15.97 -10.63 8.82
C LEU A 121 -15.04 -10.36 10.01
N ALA A 122 -14.85 -9.10 10.38
CA ALA A 122 -14.04 -8.71 11.53
C ALA A 122 -14.58 -9.30 12.85
N GLU A 123 -15.90 -9.35 13.03
CA GLU A 123 -16.53 -9.96 14.21
C GLU A 123 -16.24 -11.47 14.29
N ILE A 124 -16.34 -12.19 13.17
CA ILE A 124 -16.02 -13.63 13.14
C ILE A 124 -14.51 -13.85 13.37
N MET A 125 -13.64 -13.03 12.79
CA MET A 125 -12.20 -13.09 13.06
C MET A 125 -11.86 -12.86 14.55
N LYS A 126 -12.59 -11.95 15.22
CA LYS A 126 -12.48 -11.74 16.66
C LYS A 126 -12.98 -12.95 17.46
N GLN A 127 -14.07 -13.58 17.03
CA GLN A 127 -14.55 -14.84 17.62
C GLN A 127 -13.51 -15.96 17.44
N GLY A 128 -12.87 -16.05 16.26
CA GLY A 128 -11.78 -16.98 16.00
C GLY A 128 -10.57 -16.76 16.90
N THR A 129 -10.17 -15.51 17.11
CA THR A 129 -9.09 -15.16 18.05
C THR A 129 -9.44 -15.57 19.49
N THR A 130 -10.68 -15.31 19.91
CA THR A 130 -11.19 -15.70 21.23
C THR A 130 -11.18 -17.23 21.37
N LEU A 131 -11.68 -17.94 20.36
CA LEU A 131 -11.66 -19.39 20.28
C LEU A 131 -10.23 -19.93 20.40
N MET A 132 -9.27 -19.38 19.64
CA MET A 132 -7.88 -19.84 19.70
C MET A 132 -7.22 -19.61 21.07
N ASN A 133 -7.60 -18.54 21.78
CA ASN A 133 -7.14 -18.32 23.16
C ASN A 133 -7.79 -19.30 24.14
N GLU A 134 -9.11 -19.51 24.05
CA GLU A 134 -9.81 -20.53 24.86
C GLU A 134 -9.24 -21.93 24.64
N VAL A 135 -8.94 -22.28 23.39
CA VAL A 135 -8.31 -23.55 23.01
C VAL A 135 -6.92 -23.66 23.61
N ARG A 136 -6.10 -22.61 23.48
CA ARG A 136 -4.75 -22.61 24.04
C ARG A 136 -4.77 -22.79 25.55
N GLU A 137 -5.63 -22.06 26.25
CA GLU A 137 -5.79 -22.16 27.70
C GLU A 137 -6.34 -23.54 28.10
N GLY A 138 -7.40 -23.99 27.45
CA GLY A 138 -8.03 -25.29 27.71
C GLY A 138 -7.13 -26.49 27.44
N MET A 139 -6.24 -26.41 26.45
CA MET A 139 -5.21 -27.43 26.21
C MET A 139 -4.11 -27.42 27.28
N GLN A 140 -3.76 -26.24 27.81
CA GLN A 140 -2.80 -26.12 28.91
C GLN A 140 -3.37 -26.65 30.23
N THR A 141 -4.67 -26.45 30.47
CA THR A 141 -5.36 -26.90 31.69
C THR A 141 -5.90 -28.33 31.59
N GLY A 142 -6.05 -28.87 30.38
CA GLY A 142 -6.68 -30.16 30.13
C GLY A 142 -8.22 -30.13 30.23
N GLU A 143 -8.82 -28.94 30.24
CA GLU A 143 -10.27 -28.74 30.37
C GLU A 143 -11.04 -28.93 29.06
N ILE A 144 -10.37 -28.80 27.91
CA ILE A 144 -10.98 -29.01 26.59
C ILE A 144 -10.49 -30.33 26.03
N ASP A 145 -11.41 -31.28 25.84
CA ASP A 145 -11.10 -32.50 25.11
C ASP A 145 -10.95 -32.24 23.60
N GLN A 146 -10.23 -33.15 22.93
CA GLN A 146 -9.94 -33.01 21.49
C GLN A 146 -11.20 -32.94 20.63
N LYS A 147 -12.29 -33.58 21.05
CA LYS A 147 -13.55 -33.60 20.30
C LYS A 147 -14.24 -32.23 20.34
N THR A 148 -14.32 -31.63 21.52
CA THR A 148 -14.88 -30.28 21.74
C THR A 148 -14.07 -29.24 20.97
N LEU A 149 -12.74 -29.39 20.95
CA LEU A 149 -11.86 -28.56 20.12
C LEU A 149 -12.23 -28.65 18.64
N GLN A 150 -12.32 -29.87 18.10
CA GLN A 150 -12.67 -30.09 16.69
C GLN A 150 -14.05 -29.52 16.36
N GLU A 151 -15.05 -29.72 17.21
CA GLU A 151 -16.40 -29.16 17.01
C GLU A 151 -16.39 -27.62 16.96
N LYS A 152 -15.67 -26.96 17.88
CA LYS A 152 -15.54 -25.50 17.88
C LYS A 152 -14.78 -24.99 16.65
N GLN A 153 -13.70 -25.67 16.25
CA GLN A 153 -12.95 -25.33 15.03
C GLN A 153 -13.81 -25.45 13.77
N ARG A 154 -14.60 -26.52 13.67
CA ARG A 154 -15.53 -26.74 12.56
C ARG A 154 -16.60 -25.65 12.49
N ALA A 155 -17.21 -25.31 13.63
CA ALA A 155 -18.22 -24.25 13.69
C ALA A 155 -17.65 -22.89 13.27
N PHE A 156 -16.44 -22.55 13.73
CA PHE A 156 -15.76 -21.32 13.34
C PHE A 156 -15.45 -21.30 11.84
N ALA A 157 -14.83 -22.37 11.31
CA ALA A 157 -14.45 -22.43 9.92
C ALA A 157 -15.66 -22.40 8.98
N LYS A 158 -16.76 -23.08 9.33
CA LYS A 158 -18.03 -22.96 8.59
C LYS A 158 -18.57 -21.53 8.59
N GLY A 159 -18.59 -20.86 9.75
CA GLY A 159 -19.00 -19.46 9.85
C GLY A 159 -18.14 -18.52 9.01
N MET A 160 -16.82 -18.78 8.95
CA MET A 160 -15.89 -18.06 8.08
C MET A 160 -16.20 -18.26 6.60
N VAL A 161 -16.40 -19.50 6.15
CA VAL A 161 -16.74 -19.81 4.74
C VAL A 161 -18.05 -19.14 4.33
N GLU A 162 -19.11 -19.28 5.13
CA GLU A 162 -20.43 -18.69 4.85
C GLU A 162 -20.36 -17.15 4.76
N THR A 163 -19.63 -16.51 5.68
CA THR A 163 -19.52 -15.05 5.72
C THR A 163 -18.61 -14.51 4.64
N ASN A 164 -17.52 -15.22 4.31
CA ASN A 164 -16.70 -14.89 3.15
C ASN A 164 -17.55 -14.95 1.87
N LYS A 165 -18.34 -16.02 1.68
CA LYS A 165 -19.24 -16.15 0.54
C LYS A 165 -20.23 -14.99 0.44
N GLU A 166 -20.91 -14.68 1.55
CA GLU A 166 -21.83 -13.54 1.61
C GLU A 166 -21.13 -12.23 1.25
N PHE A 167 -19.93 -11.99 1.80
CA PHE A 167 -19.14 -10.79 1.51
C PHE A 167 -18.84 -10.67 0.01
N TRP A 168 -18.40 -11.75 -0.64
CA TRP A 168 -18.05 -11.76 -2.06
C TRP A 168 -19.25 -11.48 -2.96
N ASP A 169 -20.33 -12.25 -2.77
CA ASP A 169 -21.56 -12.10 -3.55
C ASP A 169 -22.14 -10.69 -3.41
N LYS A 170 -22.10 -10.12 -2.20
CA LYS A 170 -22.59 -8.78 -1.93
C LYS A 170 -21.68 -7.69 -2.47
N SER A 171 -20.37 -7.86 -2.37
CA SER A 171 -19.41 -6.88 -2.91
C SER A 171 -19.51 -6.77 -4.43
N GLU A 172 -19.62 -7.90 -5.14
CA GLU A 172 -19.82 -7.92 -6.60
C GLU A 172 -21.15 -7.28 -7.00
N ALA A 173 -22.24 -7.59 -6.28
CA ALA A 173 -23.55 -7.01 -6.53
C ALA A 173 -23.57 -5.49 -6.29
N LEU A 174 -22.98 -5.02 -5.18
CA LEU A 174 -22.89 -3.60 -4.84
C LEU A 174 -22.05 -2.83 -5.86
N GLU A 175 -20.93 -3.39 -6.31
CA GLU A 175 -20.12 -2.75 -7.34
C GLU A 175 -20.87 -2.65 -8.67
N LYS A 176 -21.54 -3.72 -9.09
CA LYS A 176 -22.37 -3.72 -10.31
C LYS A 176 -23.47 -2.67 -10.23
N GLN A 177 -24.15 -2.57 -9.09
CA GLN A 177 -25.16 -1.56 -8.84
C GLN A 177 -24.55 -0.16 -8.93
N PHE A 178 -23.44 0.09 -8.22
CA PHE A 178 -22.77 1.39 -8.22
C PHE A 178 -22.35 1.83 -9.63
N LEU A 179 -21.77 0.93 -10.44
CA LEU A 179 -21.42 1.25 -11.84
C LEU A 179 -22.66 1.51 -12.69
N SER A 180 -23.75 0.77 -12.47
CA SER A 180 -25.04 1.02 -13.13
C SER A 180 -25.62 2.38 -12.75
N ASP A 181 -25.49 2.79 -11.49
CA ASP A 181 -25.97 4.08 -11.00
C ASP A 181 -25.16 5.24 -11.59
N ILE A 182 -23.84 5.06 -11.78
CA ILE A 182 -23.01 6.01 -12.53
C ILE A 182 -23.54 6.17 -13.96
N GLU A 183 -23.82 5.07 -14.67
CA GLU A 183 -24.32 5.11 -16.06
C GLU A 183 -25.58 5.97 -16.22
N LEU A 184 -26.45 6.01 -15.20
CA LEU A 184 -27.67 6.85 -15.20
C LEU A 184 -27.39 8.36 -15.13
N LEU A 185 -26.21 8.77 -14.66
CA LEU A 185 -25.80 10.17 -14.59
C LEU A 185 -25.07 10.65 -15.85
N LEU A 186 -24.67 9.74 -16.73
CA LEU A 186 -23.80 10.04 -17.85
C LEU A 186 -24.56 10.60 -19.05
N THR A 187 -23.91 11.52 -19.76
CA THR A 187 -24.34 11.93 -21.11
C THR A 187 -24.07 10.82 -22.12
N GLU A 188 -24.70 10.88 -23.30
CA GLU A 188 -24.47 9.88 -24.37
C GLU A 188 -22.99 9.80 -24.80
N ALA A 189 -22.27 10.93 -24.78
CA ALA A 189 -20.85 10.96 -25.10
C ALA A 189 -19.99 10.25 -24.04
N GLN A 190 -20.34 10.38 -22.76
CA GLN A 190 -19.64 9.74 -21.65
C GLN A 190 -19.98 8.24 -21.56
N LEU A 191 -21.22 7.84 -21.90
CA LEU A 191 -21.62 6.43 -21.97
C LEU A 191 -20.75 5.62 -22.93
N LYS A 192 -20.28 6.22 -24.03
CA LYS A 192 -19.36 5.59 -24.98
C LYS A 192 -17.98 5.28 -24.38
N LYS A 193 -17.63 5.87 -23.23
CA LYS A 193 -16.38 5.64 -22.50
C LYS A 193 -16.51 4.55 -21.42
N MET A 194 -17.71 4.02 -21.18
CA MET A 194 -17.92 2.98 -20.17
C MET A 194 -17.15 1.69 -20.43
N ASP A 195 -16.87 1.36 -21.69
CA ASP A 195 -16.04 0.20 -21.99
C ASP A 195 -14.60 0.38 -21.46
N ARG A 196 -14.06 1.61 -21.52
CA ARG A 196 -12.76 1.93 -20.90
C ARG A 196 -12.82 1.83 -19.37
N VAL A 197 -13.91 2.26 -18.74
CA VAL A 197 -14.12 2.08 -17.30
C VAL A 197 -14.11 0.60 -16.93
N ARG A 198 -14.80 -0.25 -17.70
CA ARG A 198 -14.86 -1.69 -17.45
C ARG A 198 -13.51 -2.38 -17.66
N MET A 199 -12.75 -2.00 -18.70
CA MET A 199 -11.36 -2.47 -18.90
C MET A 199 -10.47 -2.09 -17.71
N PHE A 200 -10.51 -0.82 -17.29
CA PHE A 200 -9.79 -0.34 -16.11
C PHE A 200 -10.17 -1.13 -14.85
N ARG A 201 -11.46 -1.34 -14.60
CA ARG A 201 -11.93 -2.10 -13.43
C ARG A 201 -11.39 -3.52 -13.41
N ARG A 202 -11.39 -4.25 -14.53
CA ARG A 202 -10.82 -5.60 -14.59
C ARG A 202 -9.34 -5.61 -14.22
N ARG A 203 -8.56 -4.64 -14.73
CA ARG A 203 -7.14 -4.48 -14.40
C ARG A 203 -6.93 -4.14 -12.92
N ASP A 204 -7.66 -3.16 -12.39
CA ASP A 204 -7.50 -2.74 -10.99
C ASP A 204 -7.90 -3.85 -10.00
N LYS A 205 -8.96 -4.63 -10.30
CA LYS A 205 -9.32 -5.81 -9.50
C LYS A 205 -8.18 -6.82 -9.43
N GLY A 206 -7.60 -7.19 -10.58
CA GLY A 206 -6.50 -8.14 -10.61
C GLY A 206 -5.21 -7.61 -9.94
N SER A 207 -5.01 -6.29 -9.92
CA SER A 207 -3.73 -5.68 -9.53
C SER A 207 -3.26 -6.04 -8.12
N ASP A 208 -4.16 -6.17 -7.14
CA ASP A 208 -3.77 -6.46 -5.76
C ASP A 208 -3.30 -7.90 -5.54
N GLN A 209 -3.64 -8.81 -6.47
CA GLN A 209 -3.40 -10.24 -6.35
C GLN A 209 -2.25 -10.71 -7.24
N MET A 210 -1.60 -9.81 -7.98
CA MET A 210 -0.52 -10.17 -8.88
C MET A 210 0.76 -10.50 -8.11
N LEU A 211 1.33 -11.66 -8.44
CA LEU A 211 2.56 -12.18 -7.83
C LEU A 211 3.83 -11.72 -8.54
N VAL A 212 3.69 -11.06 -9.69
CA VAL A 212 4.81 -10.69 -10.56
C VAL A 212 5.01 -9.17 -10.53
N SER A 213 6.17 -8.72 -10.07
CA SER A 213 6.52 -7.30 -10.01
C SER A 213 6.46 -6.63 -11.38
N GLY A 214 5.95 -5.41 -11.42
CA GLY A 214 5.77 -4.64 -12.65
C GLY A 214 4.55 -4.99 -13.50
N SER A 215 3.79 -6.04 -13.16
CA SER A 215 2.56 -6.41 -13.90
C SER A 215 1.36 -5.48 -13.58
N THR A 216 1.40 -4.82 -12.43
CA THR A 216 0.31 -4.00 -11.88
C THR A 216 0.44 -2.51 -12.16
N VAL A 217 1.56 -2.07 -12.73
CA VAL A 217 1.88 -0.65 -12.89
C VAL A 217 0.90 -0.01 -13.88
N ASP A 218 0.24 1.08 -13.45
CA ASP A 218 -0.61 1.88 -14.32
C ASP A 218 0.23 3.00 -14.96
N LEU A 219 0.39 2.93 -16.29
CA LEU A 219 1.23 3.88 -17.02
C LEU A 219 0.69 5.32 -16.98
N TYR A 220 -0.60 5.51 -16.71
CA TYR A 220 -1.14 6.85 -16.51
C TYR A 220 -0.70 7.45 -15.16
N ASP A 221 -0.59 6.64 -14.12
CA ASP A 221 -0.15 7.11 -12.81
C ASP A 221 1.36 7.44 -12.85
N VAL A 222 2.15 6.66 -13.60
CA VAL A 222 3.57 6.97 -13.85
C VAL A 222 3.72 8.29 -14.61
N LEU A 223 2.96 8.52 -15.70
CA LEU A 223 3.02 9.79 -16.44
C LEU A 223 2.58 10.98 -15.57
N LYS A 224 1.52 10.79 -14.77
CA LYS A 224 1.07 11.80 -13.81
C LYS A 224 2.16 12.13 -12.79
N GLY A 225 2.90 11.13 -12.29
CA GLY A 225 3.96 11.34 -11.31
C GLY A 225 5.18 12.11 -11.83
N ILE A 226 5.30 12.30 -13.15
CA ILE A 226 6.30 13.15 -13.79
C ILE A 226 5.69 14.40 -14.45
N ASP A 227 4.47 14.76 -14.05
CA ASP A 227 3.72 15.93 -14.54
C ASP A 227 3.51 15.97 -16.07
N VAL A 228 3.40 14.80 -16.72
CA VAL A 228 3.05 14.69 -18.14
C VAL A 228 1.56 14.43 -18.28
N ASP A 229 0.84 15.37 -18.89
CA ASP A 229 -0.59 15.23 -19.22
C ASP A 229 -0.78 14.50 -20.56
N PRO A 230 -1.28 13.25 -20.58
CA PRO A 230 -1.47 12.51 -21.83
C PRO A 230 -2.44 13.19 -22.80
N ASP A 231 -3.40 13.96 -22.31
CA ASP A 231 -4.41 14.59 -23.18
C ASP A 231 -3.84 15.75 -24.00
N ALA A 232 -2.76 16.37 -23.51
CA ALA A 232 -1.98 17.37 -24.23
C ALA A 232 -1.09 16.78 -25.34
N HIS A 233 -0.85 15.45 -25.33
CA HIS A 233 0.05 14.76 -26.25
C HIS A 233 -0.68 13.62 -27.01
N PRO A 234 -1.22 13.89 -28.22
CA PRO A 234 -2.03 12.92 -28.96
C PRO A 234 -1.36 11.55 -29.16
N ASP A 235 -0.06 11.52 -29.45
CA ASP A 235 0.71 10.29 -29.68
C ASP A 235 0.84 9.46 -28.39
N ILE A 236 1.06 10.11 -27.24
CA ILE A 236 1.11 9.44 -25.92
C ILE A 236 -0.28 8.91 -25.56
N ARG A 237 -1.34 9.68 -25.81
CA ARG A 237 -2.72 9.23 -25.59
C ARG A 237 -3.04 8.00 -26.43
N GLU A 238 -2.67 7.99 -27.71
CA GLU A 238 -2.88 6.84 -28.59
C GLU A 238 -2.10 5.60 -28.09
N ALA A 239 -0.84 5.78 -27.69
CA ALA A 239 -0.03 4.70 -27.12
C ALA A 239 -0.66 4.13 -25.84
N LEU A 240 -1.19 4.98 -24.95
CA LEU A 240 -1.88 4.53 -23.74
C LEU A 240 -3.21 3.81 -24.03
N LEU A 241 -3.95 4.21 -25.06
CA LEU A 241 -5.16 3.50 -25.48
C LEU A 241 -4.83 2.11 -26.03
N ALA A 242 -3.75 2.00 -26.81
CA ALA A 242 -3.24 0.72 -27.27
C ALA A 242 -2.82 -0.17 -26.08
N TRP A 243 -2.12 0.40 -25.10
CA TRP A 243 -1.77 -0.29 -23.86
C TRP A 243 -3.00 -0.80 -23.10
N GLU A 244 -4.03 0.04 -22.92
CA GLU A 244 -5.27 -0.39 -22.23
C GLU A 244 -5.93 -1.58 -22.94
N LEU A 245 -5.96 -1.55 -24.28
CA LEU A 245 -6.54 -2.62 -25.09
C LEU A 245 -5.73 -3.91 -25.02
N ASP A 246 -4.40 -3.82 -25.14
CA ASP A 246 -3.50 -4.97 -25.09
C ASP A 246 -3.54 -5.67 -23.73
N MET A 247 -3.67 -4.89 -22.65
CA MET A 247 -3.73 -5.39 -21.27
C MET A 247 -5.09 -6.04 -20.92
N ASP A 248 -6.18 -5.66 -21.58
CA ASP A 248 -7.53 -6.06 -21.16
C ASP A 248 -7.76 -7.57 -21.20
N LEU A 249 -7.36 -8.23 -22.30
CA LEU A 249 -7.54 -9.68 -22.44
C LEU A 249 -6.76 -10.48 -21.37
N PRO A 250 -5.44 -10.29 -21.19
CA PRO A 250 -4.71 -11.00 -20.15
C PRO A 250 -5.15 -10.62 -18.73
N ALA A 251 -5.51 -9.35 -18.47
CA ALA A 251 -6.04 -8.95 -17.16
C ALA A 251 -7.39 -9.61 -16.87
N THR A 252 -8.26 -9.74 -17.88
CA THR A 252 -9.53 -10.47 -17.77
C THR A 252 -9.30 -11.94 -17.43
N LYS A 253 -8.36 -12.61 -18.13
CA LYS A 253 -8.02 -14.00 -17.86
C LYS A 253 -7.43 -14.19 -16.47
N PHE A 254 -6.51 -13.32 -16.07
CA PHE A 254 -5.96 -13.30 -14.72
C PHE A 254 -7.08 -13.22 -13.67
N TYR A 255 -7.99 -12.24 -13.82
CA TYR A 255 -9.13 -12.08 -12.91
C TYR A 255 -10.00 -13.34 -12.80
N LEU A 256 -10.28 -14.01 -13.92
CA LEU A 256 -11.08 -15.24 -13.92
C LEU A 256 -10.37 -16.38 -13.18
N VAL A 257 -9.08 -16.58 -13.42
CA VAL A 257 -8.28 -17.59 -12.71
C VAL A 257 -8.22 -17.27 -11.21
N THR A 258 -8.09 -16.00 -10.84
CA THR A 258 -8.07 -15.64 -9.42
C THR A 258 -9.41 -15.85 -8.74
N ARG A 259 -10.53 -15.62 -9.44
CA ARG A 259 -11.87 -15.95 -8.96
C ARG A 259 -12.02 -17.46 -8.78
N GLU A 260 -11.60 -18.26 -9.75
CA GLU A 260 -11.63 -19.72 -9.67
C GLU A 260 -10.80 -20.24 -8.49
N MET A 261 -9.57 -19.73 -8.31
CA MET A 261 -8.73 -20.07 -7.17
C MET A 261 -9.40 -19.72 -5.84
N GLN A 262 -10.14 -18.60 -5.78
CA GLN A 262 -10.87 -18.21 -4.58
C GLN A 262 -12.03 -19.16 -4.29
N ASP A 263 -12.81 -19.53 -5.32
CA ASP A 263 -13.91 -20.50 -5.20
C ASP A 263 -13.35 -21.87 -4.72
N LEU A 264 -12.26 -22.35 -5.33
CA LEU A 264 -11.54 -23.57 -4.91
C LEU A 264 -11.00 -23.46 -3.47
N SER A 265 -10.49 -22.30 -3.07
CA SER A 265 -10.00 -22.09 -1.70
C SER A 265 -11.13 -22.17 -0.67
N MET A 266 -12.31 -21.65 -1.02
CA MET A 266 -13.49 -21.73 -0.16
C MET A 266 -14.04 -23.15 -0.07
N GLU A 267 -14.10 -23.87 -1.19
CA GLU A 267 -14.48 -25.29 -1.23
C GLU A 267 -13.51 -26.14 -0.41
N MET A 268 -12.21 -25.91 -0.56
CA MET A 268 -11.17 -26.57 0.23
C MET A 268 -11.32 -26.30 1.73
N GLN A 269 -11.65 -25.06 2.12
CA GLN A 269 -11.92 -24.76 3.53
C GLN A 269 -13.15 -25.49 4.06
N GLU A 270 -14.21 -25.61 3.24
CA GLU A 270 -15.41 -26.36 3.60
C GLU A 270 -15.13 -27.86 3.74
N GLU A 271 -14.37 -28.45 2.82
CA GLU A 271 -14.05 -29.87 2.88
C GLU A 271 -13.07 -30.22 4.01
N ILE A 272 -12.01 -29.43 4.24
CA ILE A 272 -11.03 -29.67 5.32
C ILE A 272 -11.70 -29.68 6.70
N VAL A 273 -12.77 -28.90 6.86
CA VAL A 273 -13.59 -28.88 8.07
C VAL A 273 -14.21 -30.25 8.33
N ASP A 274 -14.74 -30.90 7.29
CA ASP A 274 -15.40 -32.20 7.40
C ASP A 274 -14.39 -33.35 7.42
N ASP A 275 -13.39 -33.32 6.56
CA ASP A 275 -12.30 -34.29 6.44
C ASP A 275 -10.94 -33.57 6.23
N PRO A 276 -10.10 -33.46 7.28
CA PRO A 276 -8.77 -32.84 7.16
C PRO A 276 -7.84 -33.47 6.11
N SER A 277 -8.16 -34.67 5.61
CA SER A 277 -7.37 -35.37 4.58
C SER A 277 -7.82 -35.09 3.14
N SER A 278 -9.01 -34.52 2.92
CA SER A 278 -9.55 -34.30 1.57
C SER A 278 -8.85 -33.15 0.82
N GLY A 279 -8.28 -32.18 1.54
CA GLY A 279 -7.69 -30.98 0.95
C GLY A 279 -6.49 -31.21 0.00
N PHE A 280 -5.91 -32.41 -0.05
CA PHE A 280 -4.74 -32.67 -0.90
C PHE A 280 -5.01 -32.52 -2.41
N ALA A 281 -6.16 -32.99 -2.89
CA ALA A 281 -6.50 -32.88 -4.31
C ALA A 281 -6.69 -31.41 -4.72
N MET A 282 -7.44 -30.64 -3.92
CA MET A 282 -7.66 -29.21 -4.16
C MET A 282 -6.37 -28.39 -4.05
N MET A 283 -5.42 -28.78 -3.19
CA MET A 283 -4.10 -28.14 -3.14
C MET A 283 -3.34 -28.26 -4.47
N GLN A 284 -3.52 -29.35 -5.22
CA GLN A 284 -2.93 -29.48 -6.56
C GLN A 284 -3.58 -28.50 -7.54
N GLU A 285 -4.92 -28.40 -7.56
CA GLU A 285 -5.65 -27.48 -8.44
C GLU A 285 -5.35 -26.00 -8.13
N ILE A 286 -5.21 -25.66 -6.84
CA ILE A 286 -4.75 -24.32 -6.40
C ILE A 286 -3.33 -24.06 -6.90
N SER A 287 -2.44 -25.06 -6.84
CA SER A 287 -1.07 -24.91 -7.35
C SER A 287 -1.04 -24.69 -8.87
N GLU A 288 -1.88 -25.41 -9.63
CA GLU A 288 -2.00 -25.24 -11.08
C GLU A 288 -2.56 -23.85 -11.44
N SER A 289 -3.58 -23.39 -10.70
CA SER A 289 -4.14 -22.04 -10.82
C SER A 289 -3.11 -20.95 -10.52
N MET A 290 -2.25 -21.16 -9.51
CA MET A 290 -1.14 -20.26 -9.21
C MET A 290 -0.11 -20.17 -10.32
N ASP A 291 0.25 -21.30 -10.93
CA ASP A 291 1.16 -21.30 -12.08
C ASP A 291 0.55 -20.55 -13.27
N GLU A 292 -0.75 -20.67 -13.50
CA GLU A 292 -1.46 -19.91 -14.52
C GLU A 292 -1.49 -18.40 -14.21
N MET A 293 -1.75 -18.01 -12.96
CA MET A 293 -1.65 -16.61 -12.52
C MET A 293 -0.24 -16.04 -12.75
N LYS A 294 0.81 -16.79 -12.42
CA LYS A 294 2.21 -16.38 -12.69
C LYS A 294 2.44 -16.16 -14.18
N ARG A 295 1.96 -17.06 -15.04
CA ARG A 295 2.08 -16.92 -16.51
C ARG A 295 1.42 -15.63 -17.01
N PHE A 296 0.19 -15.34 -16.55
CA PHE A 296 -0.47 -14.08 -16.93
C PHE A 296 0.25 -12.85 -16.36
N GLY A 297 0.76 -12.92 -15.13
CA GLY A 297 1.58 -11.86 -14.54
C GLY A 297 2.82 -11.54 -15.38
N VAL A 298 3.51 -12.56 -15.90
CA VAL A 298 4.65 -12.38 -16.82
C VAL A 298 4.22 -11.71 -18.12
N VAL A 299 3.11 -12.14 -18.72
CA VAL A 299 2.58 -11.52 -19.95
C VAL A 299 2.28 -10.04 -19.74
N LEU A 300 1.59 -9.70 -18.65
CA LEU A 300 1.24 -8.33 -18.31
C LEU A 300 2.48 -7.46 -18.03
N LYS A 301 3.47 -8.00 -17.31
CA LYS A 301 4.76 -7.32 -17.08
C LYS A 301 5.49 -7.01 -18.40
N GLU A 302 5.55 -7.97 -19.33
CA GLU A 302 6.22 -7.76 -20.62
C GLU A 302 5.44 -6.79 -21.53
N MET A 303 4.10 -6.79 -21.45
CA MET A 303 3.26 -5.76 -22.09
C MET A 303 3.56 -4.38 -21.53
N ASN A 304 3.61 -4.22 -20.20
CA ASN A 304 3.99 -2.97 -19.56
C ASN A 304 5.38 -2.52 -20.02
N ARG A 305 6.40 -3.39 -19.98
CA ARG A 305 7.76 -3.04 -20.46
C ARG A 305 7.79 -2.62 -21.93
N THR A 306 6.98 -3.26 -22.77
CA THR A 306 6.87 -2.91 -24.19
C THR A 306 6.31 -1.50 -24.37
N HIS A 307 5.19 -1.21 -23.68
CA HIS A 307 4.53 0.09 -23.75
C HIS A 307 5.32 1.20 -23.05
N VAL A 308 6.07 0.90 -22.00
CA VAL A 308 7.01 1.84 -21.37
C VAL A 308 8.09 2.29 -22.35
N ARG A 309 8.69 1.37 -23.12
CA ARG A 309 9.69 1.73 -24.14
C ARG A 309 9.07 2.57 -25.27
N LEU A 310 7.85 2.24 -25.68
CA LEU A 310 7.12 2.99 -26.71
C LEU A 310 6.85 4.42 -26.26
N ILE A 311 6.24 4.59 -25.08
CA ILE A 311 5.91 5.91 -24.51
C ILE A 311 7.20 6.69 -24.20
N GLY A 312 8.22 6.05 -23.63
CA GLY A 312 9.51 6.68 -23.38
C GLY A 312 10.17 7.24 -24.63
N GLY A 313 9.96 6.61 -25.80
CA GLY A 313 10.42 7.13 -27.09
C GLY A 313 9.68 8.38 -27.60
N LEU A 314 8.54 8.73 -26.99
CA LEU A 314 7.75 9.93 -27.28
C LEU A 314 8.03 11.09 -26.31
N LEU A 315 8.75 10.82 -25.23
CA LEU A 315 9.13 11.81 -24.21
C LEU A 315 10.48 12.45 -24.55
N ASP A 316 10.74 13.66 -24.02
CA ASP A 316 12.09 14.23 -24.05
C ASP A 316 13.07 13.42 -23.16
N ASP A 317 14.37 13.67 -23.29
CA ASP A 317 15.38 12.87 -22.59
C ASP A 317 15.25 12.92 -21.06
N ALA A 318 14.87 14.07 -20.49
CA ALA A 318 14.73 14.25 -19.05
C ALA A 318 13.46 13.58 -18.52
N GLN A 319 12.34 13.75 -19.23
CA GLN A 319 11.07 13.09 -18.94
C GLN A 319 11.17 11.57 -19.11
N ARG A 320 11.89 11.09 -20.12
CA ARG A 320 12.13 9.66 -20.35
C ARG A 320 12.88 9.02 -19.17
N GLU A 321 13.96 9.65 -18.71
CA GLU A 321 14.71 9.16 -17.55
C GLU A 321 13.83 9.12 -16.28
N ALA A 322 13.07 10.20 -16.03
CA ALA A 322 12.14 10.27 -14.90
C ALA A 322 11.04 9.20 -14.99
N PHE A 323 10.48 8.99 -16.19
CA PHE A 323 9.46 7.99 -16.48
C PHE A 323 9.95 6.57 -16.21
N GLU A 324 11.13 6.22 -16.72
CA GLU A 324 11.74 4.90 -16.51
C GLU A 324 12.04 4.64 -15.04
N LYS A 325 12.57 5.64 -14.33
CA LYS A 325 12.87 5.57 -12.90
C LYS A 325 11.61 5.37 -12.06
N LEU A 326 10.54 6.13 -12.35
CA LEU A 326 9.27 6.00 -11.63
C LEU A 326 8.58 4.68 -11.95
N PHE A 327 8.60 4.23 -13.21
CA PHE A 327 8.10 2.89 -13.57
C PHE A 327 8.84 1.78 -12.80
N GLN A 328 10.16 1.89 -12.66
CA GLN A 328 10.95 0.93 -11.89
C GLN A 328 10.61 0.98 -10.40
N ALA A 329 10.39 2.17 -9.84
CA ALA A 329 9.99 2.33 -8.45
C ALA A 329 8.60 1.72 -8.16
N GLU A 330 7.62 1.98 -9.04
CA GLU A 330 6.27 1.40 -8.97
C GLU A 330 6.28 -0.12 -9.21
N SER A 331 7.20 -0.62 -10.03
CA SER A 331 7.36 -2.06 -10.26
C SER A 331 7.87 -2.79 -9.02
N PHE A 332 8.69 -2.13 -8.19
CA PHE A 332 9.28 -2.73 -6.97
C PHE A 332 9.20 -1.76 -5.77
N PRO A 333 8.00 -1.45 -5.24
CA PRO A 333 7.83 -0.41 -4.23
C PRO A 333 8.65 -0.66 -2.96
N MET A 334 8.78 -1.93 -2.55
CA MET A 334 9.55 -2.34 -1.37
C MET A 334 11.06 -2.12 -1.52
N ILE A 335 11.58 -2.10 -2.75
CA ILE A 335 13.01 -1.93 -3.04
C ILE A 335 13.36 -0.44 -3.18
N TYR A 336 12.53 0.33 -3.88
CA TYR A 336 12.78 1.72 -4.24
C TYR A 336 12.13 2.74 -3.30
N THR A 337 11.63 2.32 -2.15
CA THR A 337 11.09 3.23 -1.13
C THR A 337 12.13 4.23 -0.62
N THR A 338 11.67 5.41 -0.19
CA THR A 338 12.51 6.42 0.46
C THR A 338 13.05 5.88 1.78
N THR A 339 14.37 5.87 1.95
CA THR A 339 14.98 5.26 3.13
C THR A 339 15.27 6.28 4.22
N ASN A 340 15.72 5.77 5.36
CA ASN A 340 16.23 6.58 6.47
C ASN A 340 17.44 7.43 6.05
N ALA A 341 18.31 6.86 5.22
CA ALA A 341 19.47 7.57 4.71
C ALA A 341 19.07 8.74 3.80
N ASP A 342 18.08 8.54 2.92
CA ASP A 342 17.54 9.63 2.08
C ASP A 342 17.05 10.80 2.93
N ARG A 343 16.21 10.52 3.94
CA ARG A 343 15.67 11.54 4.84
C ARG A 343 16.76 12.27 5.62
N THR A 344 17.79 11.55 6.05
CA THR A 344 18.93 12.13 6.79
C THR A 344 19.74 13.07 5.90
N TYR A 345 20.04 12.66 4.66
CA TYR A 345 20.75 13.49 3.70
C TYR A 345 19.93 14.72 3.28
N GLN A 346 18.63 14.56 3.00
CA GLN A 346 17.75 15.67 2.67
C GLN A 346 17.67 16.70 3.81
N ALA A 347 17.58 16.24 5.07
CA ALA A 347 17.63 17.13 6.22
C ALA A 347 18.95 17.91 6.32
N ALA A 348 20.08 17.21 6.11
CA ALA A 348 21.40 17.84 6.12
C ALA A 348 21.58 18.87 5.01
N ILE A 349 21.14 18.56 3.78
CA ILE A 349 21.17 19.49 2.63
C ILE A 349 20.34 20.75 2.92
N GLY A 350 19.27 20.62 3.72
CA GLY A 350 18.43 21.73 4.16
C GLY A 350 19.03 22.60 5.26
N PHE A 351 20.20 22.26 5.83
CA PHE A 351 20.85 23.09 6.83
C PHE A 351 21.31 24.42 6.23
N THR A 352 20.89 25.52 6.85
CA THR A 352 21.20 26.88 6.40
C THR A 352 22.59 27.36 6.78
N ASP A 353 23.27 26.63 7.65
CA ASP A 353 24.59 26.95 8.20
C ASP A 353 25.71 26.05 7.66
N LEU A 354 25.48 25.32 6.55
CA LEU A 354 26.56 24.69 5.79
C LEU A 354 27.35 25.77 5.06
N ASP A 355 28.67 25.75 5.20
CA ASP A 355 29.51 26.52 4.28
C ASP A 355 29.47 25.92 2.85
N PRO A 356 29.90 26.67 1.82
CA PRO A 356 29.85 26.19 0.43
C PRO A 356 30.57 24.87 0.19
N ASP A 357 31.72 24.64 0.84
CA ASP A 357 32.52 23.43 0.68
C ASP A 357 31.84 22.23 1.35
N GLN A 358 31.26 22.43 2.55
CA GLN A 358 30.44 21.42 3.22
C GLN A 358 29.22 21.04 2.38
N LYS A 359 28.54 22.03 1.77
CA LYS A 359 27.36 21.79 0.93
C LYS A 359 27.70 20.93 -0.28
N GLU A 360 28.81 21.22 -0.97
CA GLU A 360 29.32 20.40 -2.07
C GLU A 360 29.66 18.98 -1.59
N GLN A 361 30.39 18.85 -0.47
CA GLN A 361 30.75 17.54 0.09
C GLN A 361 29.53 16.69 0.51
N VAL A 362 28.49 17.31 1.08
CA VAL A 362 27.24 16.63 1.44
C VAL A 362 26.51 16.15 0.19
N GLN A 363 26.41 16.99 -0.83
CA GLN A 363 25.77 16.64 -2.11
C GLN A 363 26.51 15.51 -2.82
N ASP A 364 27.84 15.60 -2.93
CA ASP A 364 28.68 14.57 -3.53
C ASP A 364 28.56 13.22 -2.78
N ALA A 365 28.55 13.27 -1.44
CA ALA A 365 28.38 12.08 -0.62
C ALA A 365 27.01 11.43 -0.82
N TYR A 366 25.95 12.24 -0.99
CA TYR A 366 24.60 11.77 -1.28
C TYR A 366 24.51 11.11 -2.66
N GLU A 367 25.01 11.77 -3.71
CA GLU A 367 24.99 11.24 -5.08
C GLU A 367 25.80 9.96 -5.20
N ARG A 368 26.94 9.87 -4.50
CA ARG A 368 27.71 8.64 -4.42
C ARG A 368 26.93 7.52 -3.73
N MET A 369 26.30 7.79 -2.58
CA MET A 369 25.48 6.79 -1.89
C MET A 369 24.33 6.31 -2.77
N CYS A 370 23.63 7.23 -3.47
CA CYS A 370 22.54 6.88 -4.37
C CYS A 370 23.02 5.95 -5.49
N ARG A 371 24.12 6.28 -6.19
CA ARG A 371 24.69 5.42 -7.22
C ARG A 371 25.07 4.03 -6.70
N ASP A 372 25.77 3.96 -5.57
CA ASP A 372 26.18 2.69 -4.97
C ASP A 372 24.96 1.85 -4.56
N ARG A 373 23.92 2.50 -4.03
CA ARG A 373 22.69 1.84 -3.59
C ARG A 373 21.87 1.33 -4.77
N ASP A 374 21.78 2.10 -5.84
CA ASP A 374 20.99 1.74 -7.02
C ASP A 374 21.56 0.47 -7.68
N VAL A 375 22.89 0.26 -7.64
CA VAL A 375 23.52 -1.01 -8.05
C VAL A 375 23.03 -2.20 -7.21
N GLU A 376 22.95 -2.06 -5.88
CA GLU A 376 22.46 -3.14 -5.02
C GLU A 376 20.94 -3.36 -5.17
N ARG A 377 20.16 -2.28 -5.35
CA ARG A 377 18.71 -2.36 -5.64
C ARG A 377 18.42 -3.05 -6.96
N GLU A 378 19.21 -2.79 -7.99
CA GLU A 378 19.09 -3.47 -9.28
C GLU A 378 19.32 -4.98 -9.12
N LYS A 379 20.35 -5.40 -8.38
CA LYS A 379 20.58 -6.82 -8.07
C LYS A 379 19.40 -7.42 -7.30
N TRP A 380 18.88 -6.71 -6.31
CA TRP A 380 17.71 -7.14 -5.55
C TRP A 380 16.49 -7.32 -6.46
N SER A 381 16.15 -6.32 -7.27
CA SER A 381 14.98 -6.39 -8.18
C SER A 381 15.07 -7.60 -9.12
N ARG A 382 16.24 -7.85 -9.73
CA ARG A 382 16.48 -9.04 -10.58
C ARG A 382 16.32 -10.36 -9.81
N SER A 383 16.83 -10.40 -8.57
CA SER A 383 16.68 -11.58 -7.70
C SER A 383 15.21 -11.82 -7.34
N GLN A 384 14.46 -10.76 -7.06
CA GLN A 384 13.01 -10.83 -6.79
C GLN A 384 12.26 -11.33 -8.03
N GLU A 385 12.54 -10.80 -9.22
CA GLU A 385 11.93 -11.30 -10.47
C GLU A 385 12.18 -12.80 -10.69
N THR A 386 13.38 -13.29 -10.37
CA THR A 386 13.71 -14.71 -10.49
C THR A 386 12.93 -15.55 -9.49
N GLN A 387 12.88 -15.11 -8.23
CA GLN A 387 12.15 -15.80 -7.18
C GLN A 387 10.63 -15.81 -7.43
N GLU A 388 10.05 -14.74 -7.97
CA GLU A 388 8.62 -14.67 -8.31
C GLU A 388 8.20 -15.75 -9.32
N LEU A 389 9.11 -16.12 -10.23
CA LEU A 389 8.87 -17.18 -11.22
C LEU A 389 9.03 -18.58 -10.62
N GLU A 390 10.02 -18.75 -9.74
CA GLU A 390 10.36 -20.01 -9.10
C GLU A 390 9.50 -20.32 -7.87
N MET A 391 8.76 -19.32 -7.36
CA MET A 391 7.96 -19.43 -6.14
C MET A 391 6.83 -20.44 -6.32
N ASP A 392 6.84 -21.47 -5.47
CA ASP A 392 5.76 -22.44 -5.32
C ASP A 392 4.83 -22.04 -4.16
N MET A 393 3.68 -22.74 -4.04
CA MET A 393 2.71 -22.49 -2.98
C MET A 393 3.31 -22.67 -1.57
N MET A 394 4.26 -23.61 -1.41
CA MET A 394 4.90 -23.86 -0.11
C MET A 394 5.79 -22.68 0.31
N THR A 395 6.60 -22.16 -0.62
CA THR A 395 7.47 -21.00 -0.42
C THR A 395 6.64 -19.75 -0.16
N LEU A 396 5.57 -19.54 -0.93
CA LEU A 396 4.64 -18.44 -0.70
C LEU A 396 3.99 -18.54 0.68
N SER A 397 3.52 -19.73 1.07
CA SER A 397 2.93 -19.98 2.40
C SER A 397 3.92 -19.71 3.53
N MET A 398 5.18 -20.17 3.40
CA MET A 398 6.23 -19.87 4.37
C MET A 398 6.56 -18.37 4.44
N SER A 399 6.56 -17.67 3.30
CA SER A 399 6.75 -16.22 3.28
C SER A 399 5.60 -15.49 3.96
N MET A 400 4.36 -15.92 3.76
CA MET A 400 3.18 -15.34 4.42
C MET A 400 3.18 -15.57 5.93
N MET A 401 3.70 -16.72 6.40
CA MET A 401 3.88 -16.99 7.83
C MET A 401 5.09 -16.25 8.44
N GLY A 402 5.75 -15.35 7.69
CA GLY A 402 6.91 -14.60 8.15
C GLY A 402 8.16 -15.45 8.36
N MET A 403 8.16 -16.71 7.91
CA MET A 403 9.33 -17.60 8.00
C MET A 403 10.27 -17.44 6.81
N GLY A 404 9.82 -16.84 5.70
CA GLY A 404 10.64 -16.54 4.53
C GLY A 404 11.40 -15.23 4.68
N ASN A 405 12.72 -15.29 4.92
CA ASN A 405 13.59 -14.12 4.80
C ASN A 405 14.31 -14.10 3.44
N MET A 406 13.53 -14.25 2.36
CA MET A 406 14.06 -14.50 1.00
C MET A 406 14.97 -13.38 0.47
N TYR A 407 14.88 -12.18 1.05
CA TYR A 407 15.62 -10.99 0.65
C TYR A 407 16.55 -10.45 1.72
N LYS A 408 16.91 -11.26 2.73
CA LYS A 408 17.78 -10.82 3.84
C LYS A 408 19.09 -10.21 3.32
N GLU A 409 19.77 -10.94 2.46
CA GLU A 409 21.12 -10.59 1.99
C GLU A 409 21.10 -9.28 1.20
N HIS A 410 20.11 -9.10 0.32
CA HIS A 410 19.93 -7.86 -0.44
C HIS A 410 19.60 -6.66 0.47
N ARG A 411 18.73 -6.85 1.47
CA ARG A 411 18.43 -5.81 2.46
C ARG A 411 19.67 -5.40 3.26
N GLU A 412 20.48 -6.38 3.67
CA GLU A 412 21.74 -6.13 4.39
C GLU A 412 22.78 -5.44 3.49
N ALA A 413 22.85 -5.79 2.20
CA ALA A 413 23.74 -5.14 1.24
C ALA A 413 23.36 -3.67 1.02
N VAL A 414 22.08 -3.37 0.79
CA VAL A 414 21.57 -2.00 0.67
C VAL A 414 21.85 -1.22 1.96
N LYS A 415 21.50 -1.79 3.12
CA LYS A 415 21.75 -1.15 4.41
C LYS A 415 23.23 -0.83 4.63
N LYS A 416 24.14 -1.73 4.24
CA LYS A 416 25.59 -1.48 4.36
C LYS A 416 26.05 -0.28 3.52
N VAL A 417 25.51 -0.11 2.32
CA VAL A 417 25.81 1.06 1.48
C VAL A 417 25.30 2.34 2.15
N GLU A 418 24.09 2.29 2.71
CA GLU A 418 23.46 3.41 3.41
C GLU A 418 24.21 3.79 4.69
N ASP A 419 24.59 2.82 5.52
CA ASP A 419 25.40 3.00 6.72
C ASP A 419 26.72 3.69 6.37
N ALA A 420 27.41 3.22 5.32
CA ALA A 420 28.64 3.83 4.83
C ALA A 420 28.42 5.24 4.26
N GLY A 421 27.24 5.51 3.70
CA GLY A 421 26.80 6.84 3.29
C GLY A 421 26.64 7.76 4.48
N ILE A 422 25.92 7.35 5.52
CA ILE A 422 25.70 8.14 6.73
C ILE A 422 27.03 8.40 7.46
N ASP A 423 27.93 7.42 7.54
CA ASP A 423 29.29 7.59 8.06
C ASP A 423 30.04 8.73 7.34
N ARG A 424 29.89 8.88 6.02
CA ARG A 424 30.50 9.97 5.26
C ARG A 424 29.87 11.31 5.59
N LEU A 425 28.54 11.38 5.66
CA LEU A 425 27.80 12.59 6.03
C LEU A 425 28.23 13.12 7.40
N VAL A 426 28.26 12.24 8.41
CA VAL A 426 28.63 12.57 9.80
C VAL A 426 30.07 13.10 9.92
N ARG A 427 30.97 12.76 8.98
CA ARG A 427 32.34 13.30 8.95
C ARG A 427 32.44 14.69 8.35
N VAL A 428 31.50 15.07 7.48
CA VAL A 428 31.45 16.42 6.86
C VAL A 428 30.81 17.43 7.81
N LEU A 429 29.83 16.99 8.60
CA LEU A 429 29.06 17.83 9.51
C LEU A 429 29.79 18.07 10.85
N ASN A 430 29.64 19.27 11.40
CA ASN A 430 30.09 19.59 12.75
C ASN A 430 29.15 19.02 13.82
N GLU A 431 29.50 19.13 15.10
CA GLU A 431 28.71 18.56 16.22
C GLU A 431 27.28 19.11 16.30
N ASP A 432 27.10 20.43 16.18
CA ASP A 432 25.78 21.06 16.25
C ASP A 432 24.87 20.67 15.07
N GLN A 433 25.46 20.50 13.88
CA GLN A 433 24.79 19.98 12.70
C GLN A 433 24.40 18.51 12.89
N ARG A 434 25.30 17.67 13.41
CA ARG A 434 25.02 16.24 13.69
C ARG A 434 23.88 16.05 14.68
N ASN A 435 23.83 16.85 15.73
CA ASN A 435 22.78 16.78 16.75
C ASN A 435 21.39 17.21 16.24
N ARG A 436 21.32 17.95 15.12
CA ARG A 436 20.06 18.34 14.46
C ARG A 436 19.58 17.35 13.42
N LEU A 437 20.37 16.33 13.08
CA LEU A 437 19.92 15.29 12.16
C LEU A 437 18.70 14.55 12.75
N PRO A 438 17.73 14.11 11.92
CA PRO A 438 16.55 13.41 12.41
C PRO A 438 16.96 12.17 13.21
N THR A 439 16.70 12.15 14.52
CA THR A 439 16.94 10.94 15.33
C THR A 439 15.97 9.86 14.90
N LEU A 440 16.46 8.92 14.10
CA LEU A 440 15.71 7.77 13.66
C LEU A 440 15.89 6.70 14.74
N GLU A 441 14.83 6.47 15.50
CA GLU A 441 14.74 5.31 16.39
C GLU A 441 14.65 4.05 15.51
N ASP A 442 15.44 3.03 15.83
CA ASP A 442 15.27 1.71 15.25
C ASP A 442 13.98 1.05 15.77
N GLU A 443 13.64 -0.13 15.26
CA GLU A 443 12.46 -0.91 15.71
C GLU A 443 12.45 -1.18 17.23
N LYS A 444 13.58 -0.97 17.93
CA LYS A 444 13.76 -1.17 19.37
C LYS A 444 13.80 0.16 20.15
N GLY A 445 13.51 1.29 19.50
CA GLY A 445 13.56 2.61 20.14
C GLY A 445 14.99 3.12 20.37
N GLN A 446 16.02 2.46 19.82
CA GLN A 446 17.42 2.91 19.92
C GLN A 446 17.72 3.88 18.79
N SER A 447 18.26 5.05 19.13
CA SER A 447 18.67 6.03 18.12
C SER A 447 19.79 5.45 17.24
N PHE A 448 19.43 5.12 16.01
CA PHE A 448 20.34 4.57 15.00
C PHE A 448 21.50 5.54 14.73
N LEU A 449 21.20 6.83 14.57
CA LEU A 449 22.20 7.88 14.35
C LEU A 449 23.19 8.04 15.51
N ARG A 450 22.76 7.78 16.75
CA ARG A 450 23.65 7.92 17.92
C ARG A 450 24.84 6.98 17.84
N THR A 451 24.65 5.77 17.32
CA THR A 451 25.74 4.81 17.09
C THR A 451 26.81 5.36 16.14
N PHE A 452 26.40 6.07 15.08
CA PHE A 452 27.31 6.68 14.11
C PHE A 452 28.04 7.90 14.68
N ILE A 453 27.31 8.76 15.39
CA ILE A 453 27.88 9.94 16.06
C ILE A 453 28.93 9.50 17.07
N ASP A 454 28.61 8.53 17.92
CA ASP A 454 29.51 8.01 18.95
C ASP A 454 30.76 7.36 18.32
N ARG A 455 30.60 6.63 17.21
CA ARG A 455 31.72 6.05 16.47
C ARG A 455 32.63 7.11 15.84
N ALA A 456 32.05 8.12 15.19
CA ALA A 456 32.81 9.22 14.61
C ALA A 456 33.57 10.02 15.68
N ALA A 457 32.94 10.27 16.83
CA ALA A 457 33.59 10.92 17.97
C ALA A 457 34.77 10.08 18.51
N ALA A 458 34.64 8.75 18.57
CA ALA A 458 35.72 7.87 19.00
C ALA A 458 36.94 7.88 18.04
N ASP A 459 36.70 7.93 16.72
CA ASP A 459 37.76 7.98 15.70
C ASP A 459 38.60 9.29 15.78
N ASP A 460 37.99 10.41 16.19
CA ASP A 460 38.69 11.69 16.36
C ASP A 460 39.56 11.74 17.62
N VAL A 461 39.18 11.04 18.69
CA VAL A 461 39.97 10.95 19.93
C VAL A 461 41.27 10.18 19.72
N GLY A 462 41.31 9.21 18.80
CA GLY A 462 42.51 8.43 18.49
C GLY A 462 43.55 9.13 17.61
N LYS A 463 43.25 10.32 17.07
CA LYS A 463 44.16 11.07 16.17
C LYS A 463 44.81 12.31 16.81
N LYS A 464 44.46 12.64 18.05
CA LYS A 464 45.14 13.65 18.87
C LYS A 464 46.16 12.99 19.78
#